data_AF-X1FH21-F1
#
_entry.id   AF-X1FH21-F1
#
_cell.length_a   1.000
_cell.length_b   1.000
_cell.length_c   1.000
_cell.angle_alpha   90.00
_cell.angle_beta   90.00
_cell.angle_gamma   90.00
#
_symmetry.space_group_name_H-M   'P 1'
#
loop_
_entity.id
_entity.type
_entity.pdbx_description
1 polymer ?
#
loop_
_entity_poly.entity_id
_entity_poly.type
_entity_poly.pdbx_seq_one_letter_code
_entity_poly.pdbx_strand_id
1 'polypeptide(L)'
;DFDAKKLRIGIVPPIGLAYLCAVLKQNGFEATIIDCLIKGSLEGTPYKEDQIRYGLTDEEIKSTIQKVAPDVVGVSCLFSAKVYDMLNICRIVKEVNPEIFTITGGAHPTTAYYEVLEDKNLDYVMIGESEYSLLELLQSLNKKGDLSKVDGLAYRKNQEIILNPKKKFIENLDKLPFPDRHALNMKKYIRTSSPHSGIKRQPFTSMITSRGCPARCSFCVIRYLWGDKARYRSAENVLSEIEHLINTYGIKEIHFEDDNLTSDKERAKAILNGIIEKKWDLTLNSPSGLSVNNLDKELLSLMKKAGYYSISIA
;
A
#
# COMPACT_ATOMS: atom_id res chain seq x y z
N ASP A 1 -30.24 14.57 -9.54
CA ASP A 1 -29.01 15.40 -9.61
C ASP A 1 -27.88 14.78 -8.83
N PHE A 2 -27.20 13.80 -9.44
CA PHE A 2 -25.95 13.26 -8.91
C PHE A 2 -24.80 14.15 -9.37
N ASP A 3 -24.06 14.72 -8.42
CA ASP A 3 -22.88 15.56 -8.71
C ASP A 3 -21.61 14.81 -8.30
N ALA A 4 -20.91 14.28 -9.29
CA ALA A 4 -19.61 13.62 -9.16
C ALA A 4 -18.63 14.42 -8.31
N LYS A 5 -18.64 15.76 -8.45
CA LYS A 5 -17.69 16.65 -7.78
C LYS A 5 -17.87 16.68 -6.26
N LYS A 6 -18.98 16.13 -5.74
CA LYS A 6 -19.26 16.03 -4.30
C LYS A 6 -18.77 14.73 -3.67
N LEU A 7 -18.36 13.74 -4.45
CA LEU A 7 -17.82 12.48 -3.93
C LEU A 7 -16.39 12.69 -3.43
N ARG A 8 -16.18 12.45 -2.13
CA ARG A 8 -14.85 12.50 -1.53
C ARG A 8 -14.10 11.22 -1.89
N ILE A 9 -13.07 11.36 -2.72
CA ILE A 9 -12.18 10.25 -3.09
C ILE A 9 -11.04 10.19 -2.09
N GLY A 10 -10.73 8.98 -1.62
CA GLY A 10 -9.54 8.73 -0.82
C GLY A 10 -8.29 8.93 -1.66
N ILE A 11 -7.48 9.96 -1.37
CA ILE A 11 -6.22 10.23 -2.06
C ILE A 11 -5.10 10.24 -1.03
N VAL A 12 -4.39 9.12 -0.96
CA VAL A 12 -3.21 8.91 -0.11
C VAL A 12 -2.12 8.21 -0.93
N PRO A 13 -0.83 8.51 -0.68
CA PRO A 13 0.26 7.80 -1.34
C PRO A 13 0.16 6.28 -1.11
N PRO A 14 0.29 5.43 -2.16
CA PRO A 14 0.22 3.98 -2.04
C PRO A 14 1.54 3.43 -1.47
N ILE A 15 1.71 3.54 -0.15
CA ILE A 15 2.97 3.22 0.54
C ILE A 15 3.43 1.77 0.30
N GLY A 16 2.50 0.82 0.23
CA GLY A 16 2.83 -0.56 -0.11
C GLY A 16 3.55 -0.70 -1.47
N LEU A 17 3.04 -0.02 -2.51
CA LEU A 17 3.71 0.00 -3.82
C LEU A 17 5.07 0.72 -3.77
N ALA A 18 5.20 1.75 -2.94
CA ALA A 18 6.47 2.46 -2.75
C ALA A 18 7.54 1.57 -2.08
N TYR A 19 7.17 0.68 -1.14
CA TYR A 19 8.08 -0.33 -0.60
C TYR A 19 8.50 -1.36 -1.65
N LEU A 20 7.55 -1.89 -2.44
CA LEU A 20 7.86 -2.80 -3.54
C LEU A 20 8.85 -2.16 -4.52
N CYS A 21 8.57 -0.92 -4.95
CA CYS A 21 9.42 -0.16 -5.87
C CYS A 21 10.84 0.03 -5.32
N ALA A 22 10.97 0.40 -4.03
CA ALA A 22 12.27 0.56 -3.39
C ALA A 22 13.09 -0.74 -3.39
N VAL A 23 12.47 -1.87 -3.02
CA VAL A 23 13.15 -3.18 -3.01
C VAL A 23 13.54 -3.62 -4.42
N LEU A 24 12.67 -3.45 -5.40
CA LEU A 24 12.96 -3.79 -6.80
C LEU A 24 14.15 -2.97 -7.35
N LYS A 25 14.16 -1.65 -7.14
CA LYS A 25 15.24 -0.78 -7.59
C LYS A 25 16.59 -1.11 -6.93
N GLN A 26 16.60 -1.40 -5.63
CA GLN A 26 17.82 -1.83 -4.93
C GLN A 26 18.40 -3.15 -5.47
N ASN A 27 17.58 -3.95 -6.15
CA ASN A 27 17.97 -5.22 -6.75
C ASN A 27 18.11 -5.15 -8.28
N GLY A 28 18.30 -3.95 -8.82
CA GLY A 28 18.65 -3.73 -10.24
C GLY A 28 17.47 -3.79 -11.21
N PHE A 29 16.23 -3.78 -10.73
CA PHE A 29 15.06 -3.67 -11.61
C PHE A 29 14.69 -2.20 -11.86
N GLU A 30 14.30 -1.90 -13.09
CA GLU A 30 13.63 -0.64 -13.41
C GLU A 30 12.17 -0.72 -12.96
N ALA A 31 11.79 0.15 -12.01
CA ALA A 31 10.43 0.17 -11.47
C ALA A 31 9.89 1.60 -11.42
N THR A 32 8.63 1.76 -11.84
CA THR A 32 7.89 3.03 -11.75
C THR A 32 6.49 2.78 -11.22
N ILE A 33 5.91 3.79 -10.56
CA ILE A 33 4.55 3.70 -10.02
C ILE A 33 3.63 4.61 -10.82
N ILE A 34 2.54 4.04 -11.30
CA ILE A 34 1.47 4.77 -11.99
C ILE A 34 0.24 4.73 -11.08
N ASP A 35 -0.02 5.84 -10.40
CA ASP A 35 -1.29 6.03 -9.73
C ASP A 35 -2.28 6.66 -10.71
N CYS A 36 -3.31 5.88 -11.09
CA CYS A 36 -4.31 6.29 -12.08
C CYS A 36 -5.14 7.49 -11.61
N LEU A 37 -5.44 7.60 -10.31
CA LEU A 37 -6.19 8.74 -9.75
C LEU A 37 -5.33 10.01 -9.81
N ILE A 38 -4.06 9.92 -9.42
CA ILE A 38 -3.14 11.06 -9.41
C ILE A 38 -2.71 11.47 -10.81
N LYS A 39 -2.63 10.57 -11.79
CA LYS A 39 -2.30 11.00 -13.16
C LYS A 39 -3.48 11.56 -13.92
N GLY A 40 -4.69 11.05 -13.70
CA GLY A 40 -5.87 11.44 -14.47
C GLY A 40 -6.74 12.53 -13.82
N SER A 41 -8.00 12.56 -14.28
CA SER A 41 -8.99 13.56 -13.88
C SER A 41 -9.59 13.23 -12.51
N LEU A 42 -9.63 14.21 -11.62
CA LEU A 42 -10.33 14.11 -10.33
C LEU A 42 -11.76 14.66 -10.40
N GLU A 43 -12.20 15.18 -11.54
CA GLU A 43 -13.54 15.78 -11.69
C GLU A 43 -14.65 14.75 -11.93
N GLY A 44 -14.26 13.51 -12.24
CA GLY A 44 -15.19 12.46 -12.62
C GLY A 44 -15.64 12.61 -14.06
N THR A 45 -15.46 11.56 -14.86
CA THR A 45 -15.97 11.49 -16.24
C THR A 45 -17.05 10.43 -16.33
N PRO A 46 -18.17 10.67 -17.04
CA PRO A 46 -19.17 9.64 -17.30
C PRO A 46 -18.52 8.36 -17.83
N TYR A 47 -18.96 7.22 -17.31
CA TYR A 47 -18.44 5.91 -17.66
C TYR A 47 -19.55 4.87 -17.62
N LYS A 48 -19.68 4.03 -18.65
CA LYS A 48 -20.76 3.04 -18.79
C LYS A 48 -22.15 3.65 -18.44
N GLU A 49 -23.18 2.83 -18.32
CA GLU A 49 -24.49 3.33 -17.88
C GLU A 49 -24.43 3.57 -16.36
N ASP A 50 -24.77 4.79 -15.92
CA ASP A 50 -24.83 5.24 -14.53
C ASP A 50 -23.54 5.15 -13.67
N GLN A 51 -22.36 5.07 -14.28
CA GLN A 51 -21.09 5.12 -13.52
C GLN A 51 -20.28 6.38 -13.82
N ILE A 52 -19.41 6.72 -12.87
CA ILE A 52 -18.45 7.80 -13.02
C ILE A 52 -17.07 7.26 -12.73
N ARG A 53 -16.15 7.54 -13.63
CA ARG A 53 -14.75 7.18 -13.53
C ARG A 53 -13.94 8.36 -13.03
N TYR A 54 -13.00 8.09 -12.14
CA TYR A 54 -11.96 9.04 -11.73
C TYR A 54 -10.60 8.48 -12.10
N GLY A 55 -9.66 9.38 -12.37
CA GLY A 55 -8.32 9.03 -12.82
C GLY A 55 -8.25 8.87 -14.34
N LEU A 56 -7.31 8.03 -14.77
CA LEU A 56 -7.02 7.79 -16.19
C LEU A 56 -8.14 6.98 -16.87
N THR A 57 -8.44 7.34 -18.12
CA THR A 57 -9.28 6.57 -19.05
C THR A 57 -8.56 5.32 -19.56
N ASP A 58 -9.29 4.39 -20.19
CA ASP A 58 -8.68 3.17 -20.76
C ASP A 58 -7.64 3.51 -21.83
N GLU A 59 -7.89 4.51 -22.68
CA GLU A 59 -6.95 4.96 -23.71
C GLU A 59 -5.69 5.62 -23.11
N GLU A 60 -5.82 6.38 -22.03
CA GLU A 60 -4.66 6.96 -21.35
C GLU A 60 -3.84 5.88 -20.63
N ILE A 61 -4.48 4.85 -20.06
CA ILE A 61 -3.79 3.69 -19.48
C ILE A 61 -3.04 2.95 -20.59
N LYS A 62 -3.72 2.66 -21.71
CA LYS A 62 -3.13 2.02 -22.89
C LYS A 62 -1.91 2.78 -23.40
N SER A 63 -2.05 4.09 -23.62
CA SER A 63 -0.97 4.97 -24.05
C SER A 63 0.18 5.00 -23.05
N THR A 64 -0.12 4.99 -21.75
CA THR A 64 0.91 4.93 -20.70
C THR A 64 1.69 3.61 -20.77
N ILE A 65 1.02 2.47 -20.90
CA ILE A 65 1.68 1.15 -21.02
C ILE A 65 2.54 1.10 -22.28
N GLN A 66 2.03 1.57 -23.42
CA GLN A 66 2.79 1.63 -24.67
C GLN A 66 4.04 2.51 -24.57
N LYS A 67 3.94 3.65 -23.89
CA LYS A 67 5.07 4.57 -23.70
C LYS A 67 6.12 4.03 -22.76
N VAL A 68 5.71 3.36 -21.69
CA VAL A 68 6.63 2.76 -20.72
C VAL A 68 7.25 1.48 -21.25
N ALA A 69 6.51 0.73 -22.09
CA ALA A 69 6.88 -0.56 -22.66
C ALA A 69 7.41 -1.56 -21.60
N PRO A 70 6.64 -1.87 -20.54
CA PRO A 70 7.13 -2.74 -19.46
C PRO A 70 7.07 -4.22 -19.84
N ASP A 71 7.96 -5.03 -19.26
CA ASP A 71 7.87 -6.50 -19.31
C ASP A 71 6.79 -7.07 -18.36
N VAL A 72 6.48 -6.31 -17.30
CA VAL A 72 5.59 -6.71 -16.22
C VAL A 72 4.75 -5.53 -15.75
N VAL A 73 3.45 -5.74 -15.55
CA VAL A 73 2.55 -4.76 -14.94
C VAL A 73 1.93 -5.35 -13.67
N GLY A 74 2.25 -4.73 -12.54
CA GLY A 74 1.66 -5.02 -11.24
C GLY A 74 0.49 -4.08 -10.92
N VAL A 75 -0.66 -4.61 -10.52
CA VAL A 75 -1.85 -3.83 -10.13
C VAL A 75 -2.23 -4.17 -8.68
N SER A 76 -2.09 -3.20 -7.77
CA SER A 76 -2.50 -3.39 -6.38
C SER A 76 -4.02 -3.27 -6.22
N CYS A 77 -4.66 -4.22 -5.54
CA CYS A 77 -6.08 -4.22 -5.23
C CYS A 77 -6.31 -4.38 -3.72
N LEU A 78 -6.45 -3.26 -3.02
CA LEU A 78 -6.65 -3.23 -1.57
C LEU A 78 -8.10 -3.48 -1.16
N PHE A 79 -9.07 -3.12 -1.99
CA PHE A 79 -10.50 -3.18 -1.66
C PHE A 79 -11.26 -3.98 -2.70
N SER A 80 -12.18 -4.85 -2.27
CA SER A 80 -13.01 -5.66 -3.17
C SER A 80 -13.79 -4.83 -4.18
N ALA A 81 -14.21 -3.61 -3.79
CA ALA A 81 -14.87 -2.66 -4.68
C ALA A 81 -14.02 -2.20 -5.90
N LYS A 82 -12.73 -2.55 -5.92
CA LYS A 82 -11.77 -2.21 -6.99
C LYS A 82 -11.33 -3.42 -7.81
N VAL A 83 -11.90 -4.60 -7.57
CA VAL A 83 -11.53 -5.81 -8.31
C VAL A 83 -11.77 -5.66 -9.81
N TYR A 84 -12.92 -5.11 -10.22
CA TYR A 84 -13.23 -4.93 -11.64
C TYR A 84 -12.36 -3.87 -12.31
N ASP A 85 -11.97 -2.82 -11.58
CA ASP A 85 -10.99 -1.83 -12.07
C ASP A 85 -9.63 -2.51 -12.30
N MET A 86 -9.19 -3.36 -11.36
CA MET A 86 -7.93 -4.10 -11.45
C MET A 86 -7.93 -5.09 -12.62
N LEU A 87 -8.98 -5.90 -12.78
CA LEU A 87 -9.10 -6.85 -13.89
C LEU A 87 -9.19 -6.12 -15.24
N ASN A 88 -9.90 -4.98 -15.30
CA ASN A 88 -9.95 -4.15 -16.50
C ASN A 88 -8.56 -3.65 -16.90
N ILE A 89 -7.72 -3.24 -15.94
CA ILE A 89 -6.32 -2.88 -16.23
C ILE A 89 -5.54 -4.08 -16.77
N CYS A 90 -5.69 -5.27 -16.19
CA CYS A 90 -5.03 -6.48 -16.67
C CYS A 90 -5.45 -6.81 -18.13
N ARG A 91 -6.73 -6.68 -18.46
CA ARG A 91 -7.24 -6.80 -19.84
C ARG A 91 -6.56 -5.79 -20.78
N ILE A 92 -6.53 -4.51 -20.41
CA ILE A 92 -5.88 -3.45 -21.23
C ILE A 92 -4.40 -3.75 -21.45
N VAL A 93 -3.70 -4.25 -20.44
CA VAL A 93 -2.29 -4.68 -20.57
C VAL A 93 -2.15 -5.75 -21.66
N LYS A 94 -2.98 -6.79 -21.62
CA LYS A 94 -2.95 -7.87 -22.63
C LYS A 94 -3.37 -7.41 -24.02
N GLU A 95 -4.26 -6.42 -24.12
CA GLU A 95 -4.62 -5.79 -25.41
C GLU A 95 -3.49 -4.96 -26.01
N VAL A 96 -2.64 -4.35 -25.17
CA VAL A 96 -1.45 -3.65 -25.64
C VAL A 96 -0.41 -4.65 -26.12
N ASN A 97 -0.11 -5.65 -25.30
CA ASN A 97 0.83 -6.70 -25.62
C ASN A 97 0.56 -7.94 -24.75
N PRO A 98 0.18 -9.09 -25.33
CA PRO A 98 -0.15 -10.29 -24.57
C PRO A 98 1.06 -10.91 -23.83
N GLU A 99 2.28 -10.58 -24.26
CA GLU A 99 3.53 -11.07 -23.65
C GLU A 99 3.88 -10.36 -22.33
N ILE A 100 3.24 -9.21 -22.01
CA ILE A 100 3.47 -8.51 -20.74
C ILE A 100 2.86 -9.34 -19.61
N PHE A 101 3.64 -9.70 -18.60
CA PHE A 101 3.11 -10.41 -17.45
C PHE A 101 2.26 -9.49 -16.57
N THR A 102 1.08 -9.95 -16.18
CA THR A 102 0.18 -9.24 -15.25
C THR A 102 0.25 -9.87 -13.87
N ILE A 103 0.49 -9.02 -12.88
CA ILE A 103 0.60 -9.43 -11.48
C ILE A 103 -0.41 -8.60 -10.67
N THR A 104 -1.08 -9.22 -9.71
CA THR A 104 -1.87 -8.50 -8.71
C THR A 104 -1.46 -8.86 -7.29
N GLY A 105 -1.86 -8.03 -6.34
CA GLY A 105 -1.62 -8.24 -4.92
C GLY A 105 -2.43 -7.25 -4.09
N GLY A 106 -2.29 -7.34 -2.77
CA GLY A 106 -3.08 -6.55 -1.82
C GLY A 106 -4.16 -7.40 -1.14
N ALA A 107 -4.97 -6.75 -0.29
CA ALA A 107 -5.86 -7.47 0.62
C ALA A 107 -6.90 -8.34 -0.10
N HIS A 108 -7.51 -7.83 -1.18
CA HIS A 108 -8.54 -8.60 -1.88
C HIS A 108 -7.97 -9.82 -2.63
N PRO A 109 -6.94 -9.70 -3.49
CA PRO A 109 -6.34 -10.87 -4.13
C PRO A 109 -5.75 -11.87 -3.14
N THR A 110 -5.28 -11.43 -1.97
CA THR A 110 -4.79 -12.34 -0.92
C THR A 110 -5.88 -13.30 -0.43
N THR A 111 -7.11 -12.82 -0.29
CA THR A 111 -8.24 -13.63 0.22
C THR A 111 -9.08 -14.29 -0.87
N ALA A 112 -9.05 -13.76 -2.09
CA ALA A 112 -9.89 -14.18 -3.21
C ALA A 112 -9.03 -14.52 -4.45
N TYR A 113 -7.85 -15.12 -4.24
CA TYR A 113 -6.89 -15.38 -5.31
C TYR A 113 -7.45 -16.32 -6.38
N TYR A 114 -8.30 -17.27 -5.99
CA TYR A 114 -8.87 -18.25 -6.90
C TYR A 114 -9.80 -17.54 -7.89
N GLU A 115 -10.72 -16.72 -7.38
CA GLU A 115 -11.71 -15.98 -8.15
C GLU A 115 -11.06 -14.97 -9.10
N VAL A 116 -10.06 -14.21 -8.64
CA VAL A 116 -9.39 -13.25 -9.53
C VAL A 116 -8.55 -13.94 -10.61
N LEU A 117 -8.01 -15.14 -10.34
CA LEU A 117 -7.29 -15.96 -11.32
C LEU A 117 -8.23 -16.72 -12.28
N GLU A 118 -9.55 -16.60 -12.16
CA GLU A 118 -10.45 -17.05 -13.23
C GLU A 118 -10.31 -16.16 -14.48
N ASP A 119 -9.93 -14.89 -14.30
CA ASP A 119 -9.62 -13.99 -15.41
C ASP A 119 -8.32 -14.42 -16.10
N LYS A 120 -8.41 -14.71 -17.40
CA LYS A 120 -7.28 -15.17 -18.21
C LYS A 120 -6.27 -14.08 -18.51
N ASN A 121 -6.62 -12.81 -18.31
CA ASN A 121 -5.72 -11.68 -18.47
C ASN A 121 -4.81 -11.47 -17.25
N LEU A 122 -5.04 -12.19 -16.15
CA LEU A 122 -4.19 -12.19 -14.96
C LEU A 122 -3.29 -13.44 -14.94
N ASP A 123 -1.97 -13.24 -14.86
CA ASP A 123 -1.00 -14.34 -14.83
C ASP A 123 -0.67 -14.79 -13.40
N TYR A 124 -0.47 -13.84 -12.49
CA TYR A 124 0.05 -14.09 -11.14
C TYR A 124 -0.66 -13.29 -10.05
N VAL A 125 -0.85 -13.90 -8.88
CA VAL A 125 -1.29 -13.23 -7.65
C VAL A 125 -0.22 -13.40 -6.56
N MET A 126 0.17 -12.30 -5.94
CA MET A 126 1.01 -12.30 -4.75
C MET A 126 0.16 -12.25 -3.48
N ILE A 127 0.30 -13.26 -2.63
CA ILE A 127 -0.45 -13.45 -1.38
C ILE A 127 0.29 -12.77 -0.22
N GLY A 128 -0.41 -11.90 0.52
CA GLY A 128 0.13 -11.19 1.67
C GLY A 128 1.20 -10.17 1.29
N GLU A 129 2.23 -10.04 2.13
CA GLU A 129 3.37 -9.17 1.84
C GLU A 129 4.32 -9.79 0.81
N SER A 130 4.84 -8.95 -0.09
CA SER A 130 5.46 -9.45 -1.32
C SER A 130 6.74 -8.73 -1.73
N GLU A 131 7.37 -7.90 -0.89
CA GLU A 131 8.62 -7.21 -1.26
C GLU A 131 9.70 -8.16 -1.79
N TYR A 132 9.95 -9.26 -1.07
CA TYR A 132 10.95 -10.25 -1.47
C TYR A 132 10.41 -11.36 -2.37
N SER A 133 9.15 -11.77 -2.23
CA SER A 133 8.60 -12.83 -3.09
C SER A 133 8.26 -12.31 -4.48
N LEU A 134 7.90 -11.04 -4.64
CA LEU A 134 7.80 -10.39 -5.96
C LEU A 134 9.17 -10.36 -6.62
N LEU A 135 10.22 -9.98 -5.88
CA LEU A 135 11.60 -10.03 -6.39
C LEU A 135 11.97 -11.45 -6.85
N GLU A 136 11.65 -12.48 -6.06
CA GLU A 136 11.88 -13.88 -6.41
C GLU A 136 11.12 -14.30 -7.68
N LEU A 137 9.86 -13.87 -7.83
CA LEU A 137 9.07 -14.08 -9.04
C LEU A 137 9.74 -13.46 -10.26
N LEU A 138 10.10 -12.17 -10.20
CA LEU A 138 10.71 -11.46 -11.33
C LEU A 138 12.06 -12.08 -11.72
N GLN A 139 12.87 -12.49 -10.74
CA GLN A 139 14.13 -13.21 -11.00
C GLN A 139 13.89 -14.58 -11.65
N SER A 140 12.82 -15.27 -11.25
CA SER A 140 12.42 -16.54 -11.84
C SER A 140 11.93 -16.36 -13.28
N LEU A 141 11.15 -15.32 -13.58
CA LEU A 141 10.73 -15.02 -14.95
C LEU A 141 11.93 -14.73 -15.87
N ASN A 142 12.89 -13.93 -15.41
CA ASN A 142 14.11 -13.63 -16.18
C ASN A 142 14.97 -14.87 -16.48
N LYS A 143 15.04 -15.82 -15.54
CA LYS A 143 15.91 -17.01 -15.65
C LYS A 143 15.17 -18.27 -16.10
N LYS A 144 13.88 -18.20 -16.42
CA LYS A 144 12.99 -19.37 -16.61
C LYS A 144 13.09 -20.35 -15.44
N GLY A 145 13.12 -19.79 -14.22
CA GLY A 145 13.21 -20.52 -12.96
C GLY A 145 11.92 -21.24 -12.59
N ASP A 146 12.00 -22.05 -11.54
CA ASP A 146 10.89 -22.87 -11.04
C ASP A 146 9.93 -22.03 -10.18
N LEU A 147 8.77 -21.70 -10.74
CA LEU A 147 7.73 -20.92 -10.07
C LEU A 147 7.15 -21.60 -8.84
N SER A 148 7.28 -22.92 -8.66
CA SER A 148 6.76 -23.64 -7.48
C SER A 148 7.47 -23.27 -6.17
N LYS A 149 8.62 -22.59 -6.26
CA LYS A 149 9.43 -22.18 -5.11
C LYS A 149 9.12 -20.77 -4.60
N VAL A 150 8.43 -19.96 -5.40
CA VAL A 150 8.09 -18.58 -5.07
C VAL A 150 7.06 -18.55 -3.95
N ASP A 151 7.44 -18.04 -2.78
CA ASP A 151 6.60 -18.01 -1.58
C ASP A 151 5.37 -17.11 -1.75
N GLY A 152 4.18 -17.66 -1.50
CA GLY A 152 2.92 -16.90 -1.61
C GLY A 152 2.55 -16.51 -3.05
N LEU A 153 2.98 -17.30 -4.05
CA LEU A 153 2.55 -17.12 -5.44
C LEU A 153 1.34 -17.99 -5.76
N ALA A 154 0.27 -17.40 -6.28
CA ALA A 154 -0.79 -18.14 -6.96
C ALA A 154 -0.76 -17.86 -8.47
N TYR A 155 -0.97 -18.90 -9.27
CA TYR A 155 -0.82 -18.84 -10.72
C TYR A 155 -1.53 -20.00 -11.41
N ARG A 156 -1.70 -19.91 -12.74
CA ARG A 156 -2.31 -20.96 -13.55
C ARG A 156 -1.25 -21.87 -14.18
N LYS A 157 -1.44 -23.19 -14.09
CA LYS A 157 -0.64 -24.20 -14.79
C LYS A 157 -1.56 -25.30 -15.31
N ASN A 158 -1.52 -25.57 -16.62
CA ASN A 158 -2.36 -26.59 -17.26
C ASN A 158 -3.86 -26.47 -16.95
N GLN A 159 -4.39 -25.24 -16.95
CA GLN A 159 -5.78 -24.90 -16.59
C GLN A 159 -6.15 -25.00 -15.11
N GLU A 160 -5.25 -25.49 -14.25
CA GLU A 160 -5.45 -25.51 -12.80
C GLU A 160 -4.83 -24.28 -12.14
N ILE A 161 -5.51 -23.76 -11.12
CA ILE A 161 -4.98 -22.71 -10.25
C ILE A 161 -4.17 -23.37 -9.15
N ILE A 162 -2.89 -23.02 -9.07
CA ILE A 162 -1.94 -23.50 -8.07
C ILE A 162 -1.65 -22.35 -7.11
N LEU A 163 -1.69 -22.63 -5.81
CA LEU A 163 -1.18 -21.73 -4.77
C LEU A 163 0.05 -22.35 -4.12
N ASN A 164 1.18 -21.65 -4.20
CA ASN A 164 2.31 -21.87 -3.30
C ASN A 164 1.97 -21.20 -1.97
N PRO A 165 1.80 -21.94 -0.86
CA PRO A 165 1.35 -21.34 0.40
C PRO A 165 2.31 -20.25 0.89
N LYS A 166 1.75 -19.15 1.39
CA LYS A 166 2.52 -18.07 2.02
C LYS A 166 3.07 -18.54 3.37
N LYS A 167 4.39 -18.71 3.49
CA LYS A 167 5.05 -19.20 4.71
C LYS A 167 6.08 -18.22 5.27
N LYS A 168 6.67 -17.36 4.45
CA LYS A 168 7.74 -16.45 4.87
C LYS A 168 7.20 -15.04 5.08
N PHE A 169 7.36 -14.53 6.29
CA PHE A 169 7.10 -13.14 6.63
C PHE A 169 8.42 -12.42 6.96
N ILE A 170 8.50 -11.13 6.68
CA ILE A 170 9.66 -10.26 6.92
C ILE A 170 9.70 -9.97 8.42
N GLU A 171 10.53 -10.71 9.16
CA GLU A 171 10.61 -10.60 10.62
C GLU A 171 11.21 -9.26 11.07
N ASN A 172 12.31 -8.83 10.43
CA ASN A 172 12.96 -7.55 10.72
C ASN A 172 12.58 -6.52 9.65
N LEU A 173 11.65 -5.64 9.99
CA LEU A 173 11.16 -4.59 9.09
C LEU A 173 12.18 -3.48 8.84
N ASP A 174 13.19 -3.29 9.70
CA ASP A 174 14.23 -2.27 9.53
C ASP A 174 15.17 -2.58 8.36
N LYS A 175 15.19 -3.84 7.89
CA LYS A 175 15.95 -4.25 6.70
C LYS A 175 15.32 -3.79 5.40
N LEU A 176 14.05 -3.38 5.44
CA LEU A 176 13.40 -2.82 4.26
C LEU A 176 13.93 -1.40 4.01
N PRO A 177 14.18 -1.03 2.75
CA PRO A 177 14.41 0.36 2.43
C PRO A 177 13.19 1.21 2.79
N PHE A 178 13.41 2.50 3.03
CA PHE A 178 12.30 3.44 3.08
C PHE A 178 11.50 3.41 1.77
N PRO A 179 10.17 3.63 1.84
CA PRO A 179 9.32 3.59 0.66
C PRO A 179 9.81 4.62 -0.37
N ASP A 180 9.92 4.20 -1.64
CA ASP A 180 10.37 5.07 -2.73
C ASP A 180 9.28 6.08 -3.11
N ARG A 181 9.23 7.16 -2.31
CA ARG A 181 8.32 8.29 -2.53
C ARG A 181 8.76 9.17 -3.70
N HIS A 182 10.00 9.05 -4.17
CA HIS A 182 10.44 9.73 -5.38
C HIS A 182 9.81 9.11 -6.65
N ALA A 183 9.46 7.82 -6.61
CA ALA A 183 8.65 7.20 -7.66
C ALA A 183 7.19 7.69 -7.69
N LEU A 184 6.76 8.45 -6.69
CA LEU A 184 5.41 9.03 -6.59
C LEU A 184 5.42 10.53 -6.92
N ASN A 185 4.30 11.04 -7.45
CA ASN A 185 4.11 12.48 -7.59
C ASN A 185 3.69 13.11 -6.24
N MET A 186 4.62 13.14 -5.29
CA MET A 186 4.40 13.66 -3.93
C MET A 186 3.83 15.08 -3.92
N LYS A 187 4.26 15.92 -4.88
CA LYS A 187 3.73 17.29 -5.03
C LYS A 187 2.22 17.30 -5.30
N LYS A 188 1.71 16.38 -6.13
CA LYS A 188 0.26 16.27 -6.38
C LYS A 188 -0.45 15.70 -5.16
N TYR A 189 0.07 14.63 -4.55
CA TYR A 189 -0.50 14.08 -3.31
C TYR A 189 -0.68 15.17 -2.26
N ILE A 190 0.40 15.87 -1.89
CA ILE A 190 0.39 16.93 -0.87
C ILE A 190 -0.71 17.98 -1.11
N ARG A 191 -1.03 18.29 -2.37
CA ARG A 191 -2.04 19.30 -2.74
C ARG A 191 -3.46 18.75 -2.82
N THR A 192 -3.63 17.49 -3.21
CA THR A 192 -4.93 16.86 -3.48
C THR A 192 -5.33 15.83 -2.43
N SER A 193 -4.52 15.71 -1.39
CA SER A 193 -4.66 14.77 -0.28
C SER A 193 -6.06 14.79 0.32
N SER A 194 -6.67 13.62 0.38
CA SER A 194 -7.98 13.39 1.00
C SER A 194 -7.94 12.03 1.68
N PRO A 195 -7.36 11.94 2.89
CA PRO A 195 -7.32 10.69 3.63
C PRO A 195 -8.71 10.30 4.10
N HIS A 196 -8.83 9.06 4.57
CA HIS A 196 -10.07 8.53 5.14
C HIS A 196 -10.41 9.12 6.52
N SER A 197 -9.52 9.92 7.10
CA SER A 197 -9.74 10.72 8.31
C SER A 197 -9.66 12.24 8.04
N GLY A 198 -9.79 13.06 9.09
CA GLY A 198 -9.56 14.50 8.99
C GLY A 198 -8.07 14.82 8.84
N ILE A 199 -7.73 15.89 8.10
CA ILE A 199 -6.39 16.47 8.05
C ILE A 199 -6.38 17.75 8.89
N LYS A 200 -5.38 17.94 9.76
CA LYS A 200 -5.23 19.20 10.52
C LYS A 200 -4.24 20.15 9.86
N ARG A 201 -3.16 19.65 9.26
CA ARG A 201 -2.12 20.44 8.59
C ARG A 201 -1.66 19.80 7.30
N GLN A 202 -1.21 20.64 6.37
CA GLN A 202 -0.53 20.23 5.15
C GLN A 202 0.89 20.83 5.13
N PRO A 203 1.87 20.23 4.44
CA PRO A 203 1.80 18.94 3.74
C PRO A 203 1.59 17.73 4.65
N PHE A 204 0.71 16.81 4.25
CA PHE A 204 0.45 15.54 4.98
C PHE A 204 1.00 14.35 4.19
N THR A 205 1.39 13.28 4.89
CA THR A 205 1.59 11.96 4.29
C THR A 205 1.24 10.81 5.24
N SER A 206 1.09 9.61 4.70
CA SER A 206 0.92 8.39 5.47
C SER A 206 2.24 7.64 5.66
N MET A 207 2.36 6.89 6.75
CA MET A 207 3.47 5.96 6.98
C MET A 207 2.99 4.67 7.65
N ILE A 208 3.75 3.60 7.47
CA ILE A 208 3.52 2.30 8.10
C ILE A 208 4.75 1.96 8.93
N THR A 209 4.56 1.72 10.22
CA THR A 209 5.62 1.45 11.19
C THR A 209 5.58 0.03 11.72
N SER A 210 4.44 -0.64 11.60
CA SER A 210 4.27 -2.06 11.94
C SER A 210 3.40 -2.77 10.91
N ARG A 211 3.50 -4.10 10.86
CA ARG A 211 2.66 -4.97 10.02
C ARG A 211 1.95 -5.99 10.88
N GLY A 212 0.65 -6.15 10.68
CA GLY A 212 -0.18 -7.06 11.45
C GLY A 212 -0.61 -6.51 12.82
N CYS A 213 -1.49 -7.24 13.47
CA CYS A 213 -2.03 -6.91 14.79
C CYS A 213 -2.11 -8.19 15.64
N PRO A 214 -1.71 -8.16 16.93
CA PRO A 214 -1.78 -9.36 17.79
C PRO A 214 -3.22 -9.73 18.17
N ALA A 215 -4.19 -8.85 17.91
CA ALA A 215 -5.60 -9.11 18.18
C ALA A 215 -6.15 -10.24 17.29
N ARG A 216 -7.14 -10.96 17.81
CA ARG A 216 -7.81 -12.09 17.12
C ARG A 216 -9.30 -11.81 16.90
N CYS A 217 -9.62 -10.60 16.46
CA CYS A 217 -11.00 -10.21 16.18
C CYS A 217 -11.60 -11.11 15.08
N SER A 218 -12.75 -11.72 15.34
CA SER A 218 -13.39 -12.70 14.45
C SER A 218 -13.78 -12.15 13.08
N PHE A 219 -13.97 -10.83 12.99
CA PHE A 219 -14.35 -10.12 11.77
C PHE A 219 -13.16 -9.61 10.95
N CYS A 220 -11.92 -9.71 11.47
CA CYS A 220 -10.78 -8.98 10.93
C CYS A 220 -9.90 -9.86 10.03
N VAL A 221 -9.61 -9.37 8.82
CA VAL A 221 -8.81 -10.07 7.80
C VAL A 221 -7.29 -9.97 8.04
N ILE A 222 -6.83 -9.06 8.91
CA ILE A 222 -5.41 -8.70 9.07
C ILE A 222 -4.49 -9.90 9.32
N ARG A 223 -4.93 -10.93 10.06
CA ARG A 223 -4.14 -12.15 10.29
C ARG A 223 -3.92 -12.97 9.01
N TYR A 224 -4.89 -12.98 8.10
CA TYR A 224 -4.75 -13.62 6.80
C TYR A 224 -3.75 -12.87 5.90
N LEU A 225 -3.65 -11.55 6.05
CA LEU A 225 -2.76 -10.72 5.24
C LEU A 225 -1.31 -10.74 5.75
N TRP A 226 -1.12 -10.56 7.06
CA TRP A 226 0.18 -10.30 7.67
C TRP A 226 0.73 -11.44 8.52
N GLY A 227 -0.02 -12.53 8.63
CA GLY A 227 0.28 -13.65 9.52
C GLY A 227 -0.15 -13.41 10.98
N ASP A 228 0.26 -14.32 11.86
CA ASP A 228 -0.19 -14.33 13.26
C ASP A 228 0.58 -13.39 14.20
N LYS A 229 1.69 -12.84 13.74
CA LYS A 229 2.58 -11.99 14.54
C LYS A 229 2.55 -10.57 14.02
N ALA A 230 2.34 -9.63 14.93
CA ALA A 230 2.66 -8.23 14.67
C ALA A 230 4.18 -8.08 14.64
N ARG A 231 4.67 -7.34 13.63
CA ARG A 231 6.09 -7.11 13.37
C ARG A 231 6.31 -5.61 13.28
N TYR A 232 7.45 -5.15 13.77
CA TYR A 232 7.66 -3.75 14.08
C TYR A 232 8.96 -3.24 13.50
N ARG A 233 8.95 -1.99 13.03
CA ARG A 233 10.17 -1.22 12.80
C ARG A 233 10.67 -0.65 14.13
N SER A 234 11.97 -0.56 14.35
CA SER A 234 12.49 0.09 15.57
C SER A 234 12.06 1.56 15.65
N ALA A 235 12.01 2.11 16.86
CA ALA A 235 11.67 3.52 17.06
C ALA A 235 12.68 4.43 16.33
N GLU A 236 13.96 4.08 16.35
CA GLU A 236 15.02 4.80 15.62
C GLU A 236 14.75 4.82 14.11
N ASN A 237 14.46 3.65 13.51
CA ASN A 237 14.18 3.55 12.09
C ASN A 237 12.94 4.38 11.68
N VAL A 238 11.90 4.41 12.52
CA VAL A 238 10.70 5.22 12.32
C VAL A 238 11.03 6.72 12.39
N LEU A 239 11.76 7.14 13.41
CA LEU A 239 12.18 8.53 13.59
C LEU A 239 13.05 9.01 12.41
N SER A 240 13.94 8.15 11.90
CA SER A 240 14.74 8.46 10.71
C SER A 240 13.89 8.67 9.45
N GLU A 241 12.82 7.89 9.23
CA GLU A 241 11.89 8.16 8.12
C GLU A 241 11.14 9.48 8.34
N ILE A 242 10.69 9.76 9.57
CA ILE A 242 10.00 11.02 9.89
C ILE A 242 10.92 12.23 9.57
N GLU A 243 12.19 12.16 10.00
CA GLU A 243 13.18 13.20 9.71
C GLU A 243 13.40 13.37 8.20
N HIS A 244 13.54 12.27 7.47
CA HIS A 244 13.64 12.29 6.01
C HIS A 244 12.42 12.94 5.35
N LEU A 245 11.20 12.62 5.82
CA LEU A 245 9.95 13.18 5.31
C LEU A 245 9.85 14.69 5.54
N ILE A 246 10.22 15.15 6.73
CA ILE A 246 10.27 16.58 7.06
C ILE A 246 11.27 17.29 6.16
N ASN A 247 12.50 16.79 6.07
CA ASN A 247 13.59 17.46 5.38
C ASN A 247 13.39 17.47 3.85
N THR A 248 12.81 16.42 3.28
CA THR A 248 12.69 16.24 1.83
C THR A 248 11.40 16.83 1.28
N TYR A 249 10.28 16.65 1.99
CA TYR A 249 8.96 17.02 1.49
C TYR A 249 8.27 18.11 2.33
N GLY A 250 8.90 18.58 3.40
CA GLY A 250 8.33 19.60 4.28
C GLY A 250 7.09 19.11 5.02
N ILE A 251 6.98 17.80 5.28
CA ILE A 251 5.80 17.21 5.93
C ILE A 251 5.53 17.88 7.28
N LYS A 252 4.28 18.27 7.49
CA LYS A 252 3.73 18.87 8.72
C LYS A 252 2.74 17.95 9.42
N GLU A 253 2.24 16.93 8.74
CA GLU A 253 1.32 15.96 9.32
C GLU A 253 1.59 14.52 8.85
N ILE A 254 1.54 13.59 9.80
CA ILE A 254 1.75 12.16 9.54
C ILE A 254 0.55 11.36 10.02
N HIS A 255 0.03 10.52 9.13
CA HIS A 255 -0.98 9.51 9.45
C HIS A 255 -0.31 8.14 9.55
N PHE A 256 -0.33 7.54 10.74
CA PHE A 256 0.17 6.19 10.95
C PHE A 256 -0.92 5.18 10.57
N GLU A 257 -0.70 4.46 9.47
CA GLU A 257 -1.67 3.52 8.89
C GLU A 257 -1.56 2.11 9.48
N ASP A 258 -0.73 1.93 10.52
CA ASP A 258 -0.54 0.67 11.25
C ASP A 258 -1.88 0.08 11.69
N ASP A 259 -2.04 -1.24 11.56
CA ASP A 259 -3.23 -1.95 12.03
C ASP A 259 -3.49 -1.75 13.53
N ASN A 260 -2.41 -1.56 14.30
CA ASN A 260 -2.46 -1.20 15.73
C ASN A 260 -1.08 -0.68 16.19
N LEU A 261 -0.84 0.63 16.02
CA LEU A 261 0.41 1.30 16.40
C LEU A 261 0.81 1.06 17.87
N THR A 262 -0.18 0.98 18.77
CA THR A 262 0.02 0.87 20.22
C THR A 262 0.06 -0.57 20.72
N SER A 263 0.08 -1.56 19.82
CA SER A 263 0.21 -2.97 20.18
C SER A 263 1.50 -3.32 20.91
N ASP A 264 2.58 -2.60 20.63
CA ASP A 264 3.77 -2.52 21.48
C ASP A 264 3.82 -1.13 22.12
N LYS A 265 3.41 -1.05 23.39
CA LYS A 265 3.30 0.23 24.12
C LYS A 265 4.65 0.91 24.31
N GLU A 266 5.67 0.15 24.68
CA GLU A 266 6.97 0.73 25.00
C GLU A 266 7.64 1.26 23.73
N ARG A 267 7.50 0.55 22.62
CA ARG A 267 7.88 1.06 21.31
C ARG A 267 7.12 2.31 20.91
N ALA A 268 5.79 2.32 21.07
CA ALA A 268 4.98 3.49 20.76
C ALA A 268 5.41 4.71 21.59
N LYS A 269 5.66 4.53 22.90
CA LYS A 269 6.22 5.57 23.77
C LYS A 269 7.58 6.06 23.29
N ALA A 270 8.48 5.16 22.87
CA ALA A 270 9.79 5.53 22.35
C ALA A 270 9.70 6.39 21.09
N ILE A 271 8.79 6.07 20.16
CA ILE A 271 8.53 6.89 18.97
C ILE A 271 8.01 8.28 19.37
N LEU A 272 6.99 8.33 20.24
CA LEU A 272 6.38 9.59 20.67
C LEU A 272 7.38 10.48 21.42
N ASN A 273 8.18 9.91 22.31
CA ASN A 273 9.23 10.63 23.04
C ASN A 273 10.29 11.17 22.06
N GLY A 274 10.73 10.37 21.09
CA GLY A 274 11.68 10.84 20.08
C GLY A 274 11.15 12.03 19.26
N ILE A 275 9.86 12.03 18.90
CA ILE A 275 9.22 13.17 18.23
C ILE A 275 9.22 14.42 19.13
N ILE A 276 8.89 14.26 20.41
CA ILE A 276 8.86 15.35 21.40
C ILE A 276 10.26 15.92 21.63
N GLU A 277 11.26 15.06 21.80
CA GLU A 277 12.66 15.43 22.05
C GLU A 277 13.27 16.18 20.88
N LYS A 278 12.99 15.75 19.65
CA LYS A 278 13.41 16.43 18.42
C LYS A 278 12.67 17.75 18.18
N LYS A 279 11.58 18.01 18.93
CA LYS A 279 10.75 19.22 18.83
C LYS A 279 10.25 19.47 17.42
N TRP A 280 9.91 18.40 16.69
CA TRP A 280 9.38 18.55 15.34
C TRP A 280 8.00 19.18 15.39
N ASP A 281 7.81 20.19 14.53
CA ASP A 281 6.54 20.87 14.35
C ASP A 281 5.59 20.02 13.48
N LEU A 282 5.06 18.95 14.09
CA LEU A 282 4.19 17.96 13.45
C LEU A 282 2.81 17.87 14.12
N THR A 283 1.80 17.53 13.32
CA THR A 283 0.54 16.95 13.79
C THR A 283 0.47 15.48 13.42
N LEU A 284 -0.15 14.68 14.29
CA LEU A 284 -0.18 13.23 14.14
C LEU A 284 -1.63 12.72 14.17
N ASN A 285 -1.89 11.64 13.44
CA ASN A 285 -3.14 10.89 13.49
C ASN A 285 -2.89 9.40 13.28
N SER A 286 -3.79 8.55 13.75
CA SER A 286 -3.78 7.10 13.53
C SER A 286 -5.15 6.66 13.06
N PRO A 287 -5.45 6.81 11.77
CA PRO A 287 -6.81 6.70 11.28
C PRO A 287 -7.29 5.26 11.17
N SER A 288 -6.39 4.28 11.06
CA SER A 288 -6.70 2.83 11.01
C SER A 288 -7.35 2.28 12.30
N GLY A 289 -7.23 3.01 13.41
CA GLY A 289 -7.78 2.59 14.71
C GLY A 289 -6.72 2.07 15.68
N LEU A 290 -6.91 2.37 16.96
CA LEU A 290 -6.11 1.85 18.07
C LEU A 290 -6.99 0.98 18.94
N SER A 291 -6.46 -0.14 19.41
CA SER A 291 -7.19 -0.98 20.36
C SER A 291 -7.36 -0.26 21.69
N VAL A 292 -8.60 -0.17 22.17
CA VAL A 292 -8.91 0.44 23.47
C VAL A 292 -8.11 -0.18 24.63
N ASN A 293 -7.82 -1.49 24.55
CA ASN A 293 -7.08 -2.23 25.57
C ASN A 293 -5.60 -1.83 25.66
N ASN A 294 -5.06 -1.21 24.60
CA ASN A 294 -3.68 -0.77 24.53
C ASN A 294 -3.51 0.72 24.86
N LEU A 295 -4.57 1.39 25.30
CA LEU A 295 -4.51 2.80 25.68
C LEU A 295 -4.51 2.95 27.20
N ASP A 296 -3.69 3.86 27.71
CA ASP A 296 -3.68 4.30 29.09
C ASP A 296 -3.43 5.81 29.17
N LYS A 297 -3.60 6.37 30.37
CA LYS A 297 -3.50 7.81 30.60
C LYS A 297 -2.12 8.38 30.25
N GLU A 298 -1.06 7.59 30.49
CA GLU A 298 0.31 7.99 30.20
C GLU A 298 0.52 8.09 28.68
N LEU A 299 0.16 7.05 27.94
CA LEU A 299 0.28 7.01 26.49
C LEU A 299 -0.55 8.10 25.82
N LEU A 300 -1.80 8.31 26.25
CA LEU A 300 -2.64 9.40 25.73
C LEU A 300 -2.04 10.79 26.01
N SER A 301 -1.39 10.97 27.17
CA SER A 301 -0.67 12.21 27.48
C SER A 301 0.52 12.43 26.54
N LEU A 302 1.29 11.37 26.27
CA LEU A 302 2.40 11.39 25.32
C LEU A 302 1.93 11.68 23.89
N MET A 303 0.87 11.01 23.44
CA MET A 303 0.29 11.25 22.12
C MET A 303 -0.11 12.72 21.95
N LYS A 304 -0.81 13.29 22.92
CA LYS A 304 -1.18 14.72 22.89
C LYS A 304 0.05 15.63 22.82
N LYS A 305 1.10 15.34 23.61
CA LYS A 305 2.35 16.12 23.61
C LYS A 305 3.11 16.00 22.27
N ALA A 306 3.09 14.84 21.64
CA ALA A 306 3.75 14.58 20.36
C ALA A 306 3.01 15.18 19.15
N GLY A 307 1.80 15.72 19.34
CA GLY A 307 1.03 16.41 18.29
C GLY A 307 -0.21 15.68 17.79
N TYR A 308 -0.64 14.59 18.45
CA TYR A 308 -1.94 13.99 18.13
C TYR A 308 -3.09 14.95 18.41
N TYR A 309 -3.98 15.11 17.44
CA TYR A 309 -5.21 15.89 17.57
C TYR A 309 -6.49 15.04 17.53
N SER A 310 -6.41 13.83 16.98
CA SER A 310 -7.48 12.84 16.96
C SER A 310 -6.88 11.44 17.03
N ILE A 311 -7.65 10.50 17.54
CA ILE A 311 -7.39 9.07 17.44
C ILE A 311 -8.68 8.36 17.04
N SER A 312 -8.57 7.35 16.18
CA SER A 312 -9.65 6.39 15.95
C SER A 312 -9.49 5.25 16.95
N ILE A 313 -10.59 4.77 17.52
CA ILE A 313 -10.60 3.60 18.42
C ILE A 313 -11.36 2.47 17.72
N ALA A 314 -10.79 1.27 17.77
CA ALA A 314 -11.37 0.04 17.23
C ALA A 314 -11.78 -0.93 18.35
#